data_AF-A0A5N9GW38-F1
#
_entry.id   AF-A0A5N9GW38-F1
#
_cell.length_a   1.000
_cell.length_b   1.000
_cell.length_c   1.000
_cell.angle_alpha   90.00
_cell.angle_beta   90.00
_cell.angle_gamma   90.00
#
_symmetry.space_group_name_H-M   'P 1'
#
loop_
_entity.id
_entity.type
_entity.pdbx_description
1 polymer ?
#
loop_
_entity_poly.entity_id
_entity_poly.type
_entity_poly.pdbx_seq_one_letter_code
_entity_poly.pdbx_strand_id
1 'polypeptide(L)'
;MRNSILTSKRAWLLMAALVMVLVLAAACSSDGDEDDGGSTAAPAPTSVPAAPAPTSAAAAPAPAAAPAPTAAPIQAPVATEPVVNRVVIGNPAPSTEGNNPNIELGPLTTFQIGPTFEYLIGYDPATGDLVPQLATEWSVEPDGISTRFKLREGVQFHDGSEFSAADVVFTHAQIVSDDSLHAISRRYKLATIEVINDFEIVFKLSRANAEALKQISEQVGGLEIESSAGFAANGRPTLTGSPLAGTGAYQFKERVQGQNVVFEAVPYDHWRYTPDFPELEYRWMGEASTRLAALLTDEIHLTQLPEDSIP
;
A
#
# COMPACT_ATOMS: atom_id res chain seq x y z
N MET A 1 36.68 38.92 -29.80
CA MET A 1 36.40 37.52 -29.38
C MET A 1 34.88 37.31 -29.25
N ARG A 2 34.06 37.76 -30.20
CA ARG A 2 33.35 36.95 -31.24
C ARG A 2 33.90 35.53 -31.48
N ASN A 3 33.27 34.50 -30.89
CA ASN A 3 33.00 33.16 -31.46
C ASN A 3 32.49 32.19 -30.39
N SER A 4 31.16 32.10 -30.18
CA SER A 4 30.54 30.97 -29.45
C SER A 4 29.04 30.73 -29.77
N ILE A 5 28.38 31.62 -30.53
CA ILE A 5 26.90 31.56 -30.72
C ILE A 5 26.47 30.75 -31.98
N LEU A 6 27.40 30.19 -32.76
CA LEU A 6 27.12 29.58 -34.07
C LEU A 6 26.94 28.05 -34.09
N THR A 7 27.10 27.35 -32.97
CA THR A 7 26.96 25.88 -32.90
C THR A 7 25.55 25.38 -32.58
N SER A 8 24.68 26.22 -32.02
CA SER A 8 23.33 25.83 -31.58
C SER A 8 22.29 25.69 -32.72
N LYS A 9 22.43 26.44 -33.83
CA LYS A 9 21.42 26.47 -34.89
C LYS A 9 21.53 25.34 -35.93
N ARG A 10 22.65 24.62 -36.00
CA ARG A 10 22.86 23.51 -36.95
C ARG A 10 22.37 22.15 -36.44
N ALA A 11 22.32 21.95 -35.12
CA ALA A 11 21.75 20.73 -34.53
C ALA A 11 20.21 20.72 -34.57
N TRP A 12 19.59 21.90 -34.49
CA TRP A 12 18.13 22.06 -34.49
C TRP A 12 17.47 21.79 -35.86
N LEU A 13 18.19 22.02 -36.95
CA LEU A 13 17.73 21.74 -38.33
C LEU A 13 17.84 20.26 -38.72
N LEU A 14 18.63 19.45 -37.99
CA LEU A 14 18.80 18.01 -38.27
C LEU A 14 17.80 17.13 -37.52
N MET A 15 17.23 17.59 -36.39
CA MET A 15 16.16 16.85 -35.70
C MET A 15 14.75 17.14 -36.25
N ALA A 16 14.54 18.27 -36.94
CA ALA A 16 13.27 18.58 -37.58
C ALA A 16 13.01 17.76 -38.87
N ALA A 17 14.04 17.12 -39.44
CA ALA A 17 13.94 16.34 -40.68
C ALA A 17 13.66 14.83 -40.47
N LEU A 18 13.62 14.34 -39.22
CA LEU A 18 13.38 12.91 -38.91
C LEU A 18 11.93 12.60 -38.48
N VAL A 19 11.05 13.60 -38.45
CA VAL A 19 9.62 13.44 -38.09
C VAL A 19 8.70 13.43 -39.31
N MET A 20 9.25 13.44 -40.54
CA MET A 20 8.46 13.48 -41.78
C MET A 20 8.70 12.29 -42.72
N VAL A 21 8.95 11.08 -42.20
CA VAL A 21 8.86 9.82 -42.96
C VAL A 21 8.50 8.67 -42.01
N LEU A 22 7.21 8.49 -41.69
CA LEU A 22 6.56 7.20 -41.35
C LEU A 22 5.06 7.37 -41.04
N VAL A 23 4.36 8.10 -41.90
CA VAL A 23 2.90 7.98 -42.06
C VAL A 23 2.68 7.44 -43.47
N LEU A 24 2.76 6.11 -43.63
CA LEU A 24 2.22 5.40 -44.79
C LEU A 24 0.91 4.73 -44.35
N ALA A 25 -0.17 5.50 -44.43
CA ALA A 25 -1.52 4.95 -44.43
C ALA A 25 -1.78 4.32 -45.80
N ALA A 26 -2.10 3.03 -45.77
CA ALA A 26 -2.59 2.26 -46.89
C ALA A 26 -3.93 2.83 -47.38
N ALA A 27 -4.00 3.17 -48.67
CA ALA A 27 -5.24 3.30 -49.42
C ALA A 27 -4.97 3.12 -50.91
N CYS A 28 -5.93 2.48 -51.58
CA CYS A 28 -6.09 2.25 -53.02
C CYS A 28 -5.46 0.96 -53.59
N SER A 29 -6.27 -0.10 -53.67
CA SER A 29 -6.40 -0.90 -54.90
C SER A 29 -7.82 -1.44 -55.01
N SER A 30 -8.50 -1.04 -56.09
CA SER A 30 -9.78 -1.57 -56.59
C SER A 30 -9.54 -2.56 -57.74
N ASP A 31 -10.62 -3.26 -58.12
CA ASP A 31 -10.80 -4.23 -59.23
C ASP A 31 -10.08 -5.59 -59.08
N GLY A 32 -10.69 -6.74 -59.36
CA GLY A 32 -12.01 -7.08 -59.92
C GLY A 32 -12.11 -8.60 -60.15
N ASP A 33 -13.34 -9.07 -60.40
CA ASP A 33 -13.79 -10.35 -61.02
C ASP A 33 -13.67 -11.66 -60.21
N GLU A 34 -14.79 -12.20 -59.73
CA GLU A 34 -15.78 -13.11 -60.37
C GLU A 34 -15.41 -14.59 -60.15
N ASP A 35 -16.18 -15.28 -59.30
CA ASP A 35 -16.71 -16.59 -59.67
C ASP A 35 -17.98 -16.94 -58.87
N ASP A 36 -18.91 -17.57 -59.59
CA ASP A 36 -20.34 -17.71 -59.34
C ASP A 36 -20.67 -19.02 -58.60
N GLY A 37 -21.77 -19.07 -57.83
CA GLY A 37 -22.05 -20.29 -57.05
C GLY A 37 -23.30 -20.39 -56.18
N GLY A 38 -24.43 -19.79 -56.56
CA GLY A 38 -25.76 -20.40 -56.41
C GLY A 38 -26.51 -20.48 -55.06
N SER A 39 -27.69 -19.84 -55.04
CA SER A 39 -28.98 -20.29 -54.43
C SER A 39 -29.10 -20.21 -52.89
N THR A 40 -30.12 -19.64 -52.24
CA THR A 40 -31.48 -19.18 -52.58
C THR A 40 -31.96 -18.19 -51.50
N ALA A 41 -32.86 -17.28 -51.88
CA ALA A 41 -33.36 -16.17 -51.05
C ALA A 41 -34.27 -16.60 -49.87
N ALA A 42 -34.20 -15.85 -48.76
CA ALA A 42 -35.23 -15.78 -47.72
C ALA A 42 -35.50 -14.30 -47.33
N PRO A 43 -36.74 -13.92 -47.00
CA PRO A 43 -37.20 -12.53 -47.03
C PRO A 43 -36.83 -11.73 -45.78
N ALA A 44 -36.82 -10.40 -45.93
CA ALA A 44 -36.59 -9.41 -44.88
C ALA A 44 -37.58 -9.52 -43.71
N PRO A 45 -37.14 -9.30 -42.45
CA PRO A 45 -38.03 -9.32 -41.31
C PRO A 45 -38.91 -8.06 -41.27
N THR A 46 -40.18 -8.32 -41.03
CA THR A 46 -41.26 -7.37 -40.82
C THR A 46 -41.02 -6.58 -39.52
N SER A 47 -41.25 -5.26 -39.55
CA SER A 47 -41.12 -4.37 -38.40
C SER A 47 -42.16 -4.71 -37.32
N VAL A 48 -41.69 -5.02 -36.11
CA VAL A 48 -42.51 -5.16 -34.91
C VAL A 48 -42.80 -3.76 -34.34
N PRO A 49 -44.05 -3.43 -33.93
CA PRO A 49 -44.34 -2.15 -33.28
C PRO A 49 -43.65 -2.05 -31.92
N ALA A 50 -43.03 -0.90 -31.65
CA ALA A 50 -42.40 -0.57 -30.38
C ALA A 50 -43.40 -0.64 -29.21
N ALA A 51 -43.03 -1.36 -28.15
CA ALA A 51 -43.74 -1.32 -26.87
C ALA A 51 -43.62 0.07 -26.22
N PRO A 52 -44.65 0.55 -25.51
CA PRO A 52 -44.61 1.86 -24.87
C PRO A 52 -43.56 1.88 -23.75
N ALA A 53 -42.81 3.00 -23.69
CA ALA A 53 -41.81 3.25 -22.65
C ALA A 53 -42.45 3.23 -21.24
N PRO A 54 -41.78 2.67 -20.22
CA PRO A 54 -42.29 2.72 -18.87
C PRO A 54 -42.32 4.17 -18.38
N THR A 55 -43.47 4.57 -17.86
CA THR A 55 -43.70 5.87 -17.23
C THR A 55 -42.76 6.03 -16.05
N SER A 56 -42.05 7.15 -16.00
CA SER A 56 -41.16 7.54 -14.90
C SER A 56 -41.89 7.50 -13.56
N ALA A 57 -41.57 6.49 -12.74
CA ALA A 57 -41.94 6.49 -11.34
C ALA A 57 -41.03 7.48 -10.61
N ALA A 58 -41.63 8.42 -9.89
CA ALA A 58 -40.92 9.36 -9.04
C ALA A 58 -39.96 8.61 -8.10
N ALA A 59 -38.69 9.00 -8.11
CA ALA A 59 -37.65 8.44 -7.25
C ALA A 59 -38.05 8.61 -5.78
N ALA A 60 -38.22 7.49 -5.09
CA ALA A 60 -38.30 7.49 -3.63
C ALA A 60 -36.98 8.04 -3.06
N PRO A 61 -37.02 8.82 -1.96
CA PRO A 61 -35.80 9.33 -1.35
C PRO A 61 -34.92 8.17 -0.90
N ALA A 62 -33.63 8.24 -1.22
CA ALA A 62 -32.63 7.28 -0.76
C ALA A 62 -32.67 7.23 0.79
N PRO A 63 -32.62 6.03 1.41
CA PRO A 63 -32.54 5.94 2.85
C PRO A 63 -31.25 6.61 3.32
N ALA A 64 -31.39 7.48 4.33
CA ALA A 64 -30.26 8.14 4.97
C ALA A 64 -29.23 7.08 5.41
N ALA A 65 -27.95 7.34 5.12
CA ALA A 65 -26.84 6.49 5.52
C ALA A 65 -26.93 6.23 7.04
N ALA A 66 -26.93 4.96 7.41
CA ALA A 66 -26.84 4.58 8.81
C ALA A 66 -25.51 5.11 9.39
N PRO A 67 -25.51 5.67 10.60
CA PRO A 67 -24.28 6.12 11.23
C PRO A 67 -23.33 4.92 11.40
N ALA A 68 -22.06 5.12 11.04
CA ALA A 68 -21.00 4.17 11.34
C ALA A 68 -20.96 3.90 12.86
N PRO A 69 -20.67 2.66 13.30
CA PRO A 69 -20.62 2.35 14.71
C PRO A 69 -19.55 3.21 15.39
N THR A 70 -19.96 4.02 16.37
CA THR A 70 -19.03 4.69 17.28
C THR A 70 -18.29 3.60 18.05
N ALA A 71 -16.99 3.45 17.78
CA ALA A 71 -16.14 2.50 18.48
C ALA A 71 -16.13 2.83 19.98
N ALA A 72 -16.35 1.82 20.82
CA ALA A 72 -16.13 1.93 22.25
C ALA A 72 -14.66 2.28 22.52
N PRO A 73 -14.35 3.07 23.57
CA PRO A 73 -12.97 3.37 23.92
C PRO A 73 -12.21 2.07 24.18
N ILE A 74 -11.13 1.86 23.43
CA ILE A 74 -10.18 0.77 23.64
C ILE A 74 -9.63 0.96 25.05
N GLN A 75 -10.01 0.07 25.98
CA GLN A 75 -9.40 0.04 27.30
C GLN A 75 -7.96 -0.44 27.13
N ALA A 76 -7.00 0.36 27.62
CA ALA A 76 -5.60 -0.04 27.66
C ALA A 76 -5.48 -1.40 28.37
N PRO A 77 -4.77 -2.40 27.80
CA PRO A 77 -4.60 -3.69 28.46
C PRO A 77 -3.76 -3.53 29.73
N VAL A 78 -4.03 -4.36 30.72
CA VAL A 78 -3.20 -4.46 31.93
C VAL A 78 -1.91 -5.20 31.57
N ALA A 79 -0.75 -4.57 31.77
CA ALA A 79 0.54 -5.18 31.51
C ALA A 79 0.72 -6.47 32.32
N THR A 80 1.04 -7.58 31.64
CA THR A 80 1.34 -8.88 32.26
C THR A 80 2.86 -9.07 32.29
N GLU A 81 3.42 -9.74 33.31
CA GLU A 81 4.87 -10.03 33.31
C GLU A 81 5.25 -10.96 32.14
N PRO A 82 6.33 -10.65 31.39
CA PRO A 82 6.75 -11.45 30.25
C PRO A 82 7.19 -12.85 30.69
N VAL A 83 6.61 -13.89 30.08
CA VAL A 83 7.06 -15.28 30.27
C VAL A 83 8.44 -15.50 29.63
N VAL A 84 8.75 -14.77 28.56
CA VAL A 84 10.05 -14.75 27.88
C VAL A 84 10.47 -13.31 27.58
N ASN A 85 11.77 -13.01 27.73
CA ASN A 85 12.30 -11.67 27.44
C ASN A 85 12.41 -11.36 25.95
N ARG A 86 12.55 -12.40 25.11
CA ARG A 86 12.61 -12.27 23.66
C ARG A 86 11.79 -13.37 23.00
N VAL A 87 10.82 -12.99 22.18
CA VAL A 87 10.14 -13.91 21.27
C VAL A 87 10.92 -13.97 19.97
N VAL A 88 11.28 -15.18 19.56
CA VAL A 88 12.01 -15.45 18.31
C VAL A 88 11.08 -16.17 17.34
N ILE A 89 10.84 -15.56 16.19
CA ILE A 89 10.03 -16.11 15.11
C ILE A 89 10.95 -16.56 13.97
N GLY A 90 11.01 -17.86 13.71
CA GLY A 90 11.75 -18.44 12.60
C GLY A 90 10.96 -18.34 11.30
N ASN A 91 11.47 -17.58 10.34
CA ASN A 91 10.82 -17.34 9.05
C ASN A 91 11.72 -17.82 7.90
N PRO A 92 11.15 -18.21 6.75
CA PRO A 92 11.92 -18.32 5.51
C PRO A 92 12.65 -17.00 5.22
N ALA A 93 13.84 -17.07 4.63
CA ALA A 93 14.56 -15.87 4.21
C ALA A 93 13.73 -15.11 3.15
N PRO A 94 13.58 -13.78 3.27
CA PRO A 94 12.90 -12.99 2.27
C PRO A 94 13.70 -12.96 0.96
N SER A 95 13.01 -12.72 -0.16
CA SER A 95 13.68 -12.56 -1.47
C SER A 95 14.55 -11.30 -1.55
N THR A 96 14.17 -10.26 -0.79
CA THR A 96 14.84 -8.96 -0.72
C THR A 96 14.78 -8.45 0.70
N GLU A 97 15.92 -7.99 1.22
CA GLU A 97 15.98 -7.27 2.50
C GLU A 97 16.09 -5.77 2.21
N GLY A 98 15.35 -4.96 2.96
CA GLY A 98 15.30 -3.50 2.79
C GLY A 98 14.78 -2.81 4.04
N ASN A 99 15.21 -1.58 4.27
CA ASN A 99 14.79 -0.77 5.42
C ASN A 99 13.89 0.40 5.01
N ASN A 100 13.50 0.45 3.74
CA ASN A 100 12.50 1.39 3.26
C ASN A 100 11.27 0.61 2.75
N PRO A 101 10.22 0.45 3.58
CA PRO A 101 9.03 -0.32 3.22
C PRO A 101 8.31 0.28 2.01
N ASN A 102 8.28 1.61 1.90
CA ASN A 102 7.49 2.33 0.91
C ASN A 102 8.19 2.51 -0.45
N ILE A 103 9.47 2.18 -0.56
CA ILE A 103 10.23 2.20 -1.83
C ILE A 103 10.68 0.82 -2.27
N GLU A 104 11.20 0.01 -1.35
CA GLU A 104 11.97 -1.20 -1.70
C GLU A 104 11.18 -2.49 -1.51
N LEU A 105 10.21 -2.50 -0.59
CA LEU A 105 9.50 -3.71 -0.20
C LEU A 105 8.09 -3.72 -0.79
N GLY A 106 7.59 -4.88 -1.22
CA GLY A 106 6.18 -5.11 -1.45
C GLY A 106 5.50 -5.60 -0.18
N PRO A 107 4.17 -5.66 -0.09
CA PRO A 107 3.51 -6.05 1.15
C PRO A 107 3.92 -7.42 1.70
N LEU A 108 4.23 -8.37 0.81
CA LEU A 108 4.73 -9.71 1.18
C LEU A 108 6.16 -9.70 1.71
N THR A 109 6.95 -8.65 1.45
CA THR A 109 8.33 -8.51 1.94
C THR A 109 8.44 -7.51 3.08
N THR A 110 7.44 -6.62 3.26
CA THR A 110 7.43 -5.61 4.32
C THR A 110 7.26 -6.19 5.72
N PHE A 111 6.77 -7.43 5.85
CA PHE A 111 6.66 -8.09 7.17
C PHE A 111 7.97 -8.02 7.96
N GLN A 112 9.13 -7.98 7.29
CA GLN A 112 10.46 -7.87 7.90
C GLN A 112 10.66 -6.69 8.83
N ILE A 113 9.88 -5.61 8.67
CA ILE A 113 9.93 -4.39 9.49
C ILE A 113 8.52 -3.95 9.92
N GLY A 114 7.51 -4.78 9.65
CA GLY A 114 6.11 -4.51 9.98
C GLY A 114 5.86 -4.08 11.43
N PRO A 115 6.49 -4.70 12.46
CA PRO A 115 6.30 -4.30 13.86
C PRO A 115 6.63 -2.83 14.16
N THR A 116 7.49 -2.20 13.34
CA THR A 116 7.89 -0.80 13.47
C THR A 116 6.77 0.16 13.06
N PHE A 117 5.87 -0.25 12.17
CA PHE A 117 4.97 0.66 11.46
C PHE A 117 3.50 0.38 11.76
N GLU A 118 2.69 1.39 11.45
CA GLU A 118 1.24 1.33 11.55
C GLU A 118 0.61 1.93 10.30
N TYR A 119 -0.69 1.68 10.13
CA TYR A 119 -1.47 2.08 8.97
C TYR A 119 -2.59 3.02 9.38
N LEU A 120 -3.21 3.67 8.39
CA LEU A 120 -4.42 4.46 8.63
C LEU A 120 -5.56 3.58 9.13
N ILE A 121 -5.76 2.43 8.51
CA ILE A 121 -6.82 1.48 8.81
C ILE A 121 -6.16 0.20 9.32
N GLY A 122 -6.52 -0.24 10.52
CA GLY A 122 -6.10 -1.52 11.08
C GLY A 122 -6.96 -2.68 10.59
N TYR A 123 -6.58 -3.88 11.00
CA TYR A 123 -7.28 -5.11 10.64
C TYR A 123 -7.50 -5.99 11.88
N ASP A 124 -8.73 -6.50 12.05
CA ASP A 124 -9.02 -7.53 13.06
C ASP A 124 -8.80 -8.92 12.46
N PRO A 125 -7.78 -9.68 12.90
CA PRO A 125 -7.50 -11.01 12.34
C PRO A 125 -8.54 -12.07 12.73
N ALA A 126 -9.33 -11.85 13.78
CA ALA A 126 -10.34 -12.79 14.24
C ALA A 126 -11.66 -12.67 13.45
N THR A 127 -12.09 -11.43 13.17
CA THR A 127 -13.34 -11.19 12.42
C THR A 127 -13.12 -10.95 10.94
N GLY A 128 -11.94 -10.46 10.55
CA GLY A 128 -11.64 -10.01 9.20
C GLY A 128 -12.07 -8.57 8.92
N ASP A 129 -12.53 -7.82 9.94
CA ASP A 129 -13.03 -6.47 9.79
C ASP A 129 -11.91 -5.43 9.70
N LEU A 130 -12.20 -4.34 9.01
CA LEU A 130 -11.37 -3.13 9.04
C LEU A 130 -11.68 -2.33 10.30
N VAL A 131 -10.65 -1.96 11.05
CA VAL A 131 -10.79 -1.28 12.35
C VAL A 131 -9.96 0.02 12.42
N PRO A 132 -10.33 0.99 13.27
CA PRO A 132 -9.52 2.18 13.47
C PRO A 132 -8.09 1.89 13.92
N GLN A 133 -7.12 2.59 13.33
CA GLN A 133 -5.73 2.60 13.77
C GLN A 133 -5.24 4.06 13.88
N LEU A 134 -4.41 4.54 12.94
CA LEU A 134 -3.98 5.94 12.90
C LEU A 134 -5.09 6.85 12.39
N ALA A 135 -6.03 6.35 11.59
CA ALA A 135 -7.30 7.00 11.35
C ALA A 135 -8.35 6.49 12.35
N THR A 136 -8.97 7.42 13.07
CA THR A 136 -10.02 7.13 14.05
C THR A 136 -11.37 6.92 13.38
N GLU A 137 -11.59 7.58 12.24
CA GLU A 137 -12.83 7.56 11.49
C GLU A 137 -12.55 7.69 9.98
N TRP A 138 -13.37 7.08 9.14
CA TRP A 138 -13.36 7.34 7.69
C TRP A 138 -14.75 7.23 7.07
N SER A 139 -14.95 7.98 5.97
CA SER A 139 -16.19 7.95 5.20
C SER A 139 -15.93 8.14 3.72
N VAL A 140 -16.59 7.32 2.89
CA VAL A 140 -16.62 7.53 1.44
C VAL A 140 -17.57 8.69 1.13
N GLU A 141 -17.07 9.67 0.40
CA GLU A 141 -17.81 10.86 0.00
C GLU A 141 -18.84 10.55 -1.11
N PRO A 142 -19.83 11.43 -1.35
CA PRO A 142 -20.88 11.20 -2.35
C PRO A 142 -20.38 10.99 -3.80
N ASP A 143 -19.15 11.37 -4.11
CA ASP A 143 -18.53 11.16 -5.42
C ASP A 143 -18.08 9.70 -5.67
N GLY A 144 -18.06 8.86 -4.62
CA GLY A 144 -17.68 7.45 -4.67
C GLY A 144 -16.19 7.19 -4.96
N ILE A 145 -15.36 8.23 -4.98
CA ILE A 145 -13.92 8.15 -5.28
C ILE A 145 -13.06 8.86 -4.24
N SER A 146 -13.66 9.70 -3.39
CA SER A 146 -12.99 10.38 -2.30
C SER A 146 -13.33 9.70 -0.97
N THR A 147 -12.31 9.45 -0.16
CA THR A 147 -12.47 8.93 1.21
C THR A 147 -11.86 9.93 2.17
N ARG A 148 -12.68 10.47 3.07
CA ARG A 148 -12.22 11.35 4.15
C ARG A 148 -11.75 10.51 5.33
N PHE A 149 -10.61 10.87 5.90
CA PHE A 149 -10.06 10.27 7.11
C PHE A 149 -9.88 11.34 8.18
N LYS A 150 -10.32 11.04 9.40
CA LYS A 150 -9.89 11.76 10.60
C LYS A 150 -8.75 10.99 11.25
N LEU A 151 -7.66 11.69 11.53
CA LEU A 151 -6.43 11.13 12.06
C LEU A 151 -6.42 11.24 13.59
N ARG A 152 -5.66 10.35 14.22
CA ARG A 152 -5.45 10.34 15.66
C ARG A 152 -4.46 11.46 16.05
N GLU A 153 -4.82 12.20 17.08
CA GLU A 153 -3.95 13.22 17.70
C GLU A 153 -3.06 12.61 18.80
N GLY A 154 -1.90 13.21 19.05
CA GLY A 154 -1.01 12.83 20.15
C GLY A 154 -0.27 11.49 19.97
N VAL A 155 -0.22 10.96 18.74
CA VAL A 155 0.60 9.78 18.42
C VAL A 155 2.03 10.22 18.15
N GLN A 156 2.98 9.56 18.80
CA GLN A 156 4.40 9.84 18.66
C GLN A 156 5.07 8.78 17.78
N PHE A 157 5.96 9.23 16.90
CA PHE A 157 6.94 8.38 16.26
C PHE A 157 8.05 7.97 17.22
N HIS A 158 8.80 6.92 16.88
CA HIS A 158 9.96 6.47 17.65
C HIS A 158 11.08 7.52 17.77
N ASP A 159 11.14 8.49 16.87
CA ASP A 159 12.08 9.62 16.91
C ASP A 159 11.60 10.79 17.79
N GLY A 160 10.40 10.70 18.37
CA GLY A 160 9.78 11.72 19.22
C GLY A 160 9.01 12.81 18.48
N SER A 161 8.96 12.77 17.14
CA SER A 161 8.05 13.64 16.37
C SER A 161 6.59 13.19 16.51
N GLU A 162 5.66 14.12 16.27
CA GLU A 162 4.22 13.85 16.35
C GLU A 162 3.66 13.52 14.97
N PHE A 163 2.76 12.52 14.92
CA PHE A 163 2.07 12.10 13.72
C PHE A 163 1.06 13.13 13.23
N SER A 164 1.07 13.39 11.92
CA SER A 164 0.13 14.30 11.26
C SER A 164 -0.19 13.90 9.82
N ALA A 165 -1.09 14.63 9.18
CA ALA A 165 -1.40 14.55 7.77
C ALA A 165 -0.16 14.67 6.86
N ALA A 166 0.87 15.42 7.29
CA ALA A 166 2.10 15.58 6.54
C ALA A 166 2.85 14.25 6.35
N ASP A 167 2.82 13.38 7.35
CA ASP A 167 3.47 12.07 7.31
C ASP A 167 2.75 11.10 6.37
N VAL A 168 1.42 11.21 6.29
CA VAL A 168 0.62 10.44 5.32
C VAL A 168 0.95 10.86 3.89
N VAL A 169 1.01 12.18 3.63
CA VAL A 169 1.39 12.72 2.32
C VAL A 169 2.83 12.32 1.96
N PHE A 170 3.74 12.42 2.92
CA PHE A 170 5.13 12.01 2.75
C PHE A 170 5.24 10.53 2.38
N THR A 171 4.57 9.66 3.14
CA THR A 171 4.55 8.22 2.91
C THR A 171 4.02 7.89 1.52
N HIS A 172 2.87 8.47 1.13
CA HIS A 172 2.31 8.31 -0.22
C HIS A 172 3.30 8.76 -1.30
N ALA A 173 3.98 9.90 -1.09
CA ALA A 173 4.97 10.43 -2.02
C ALA A 173 6.19 9.50 -2.20
N GLN A 174 6.63 8.80 -1.15
CA GLN A 174 7.68 7.78 -1.27
C GLN A 174 7.22 6.62 -2.18
N ILE A 175 5.99 6.15 -2.01
CA ILE A 175 5.44 5.03 -2.79
C ILE A 175 5.29 5.38 -4.27
N VAL A 176 4.85 6.60 -4.57
CA VAL A 176 4.56 7.01 -5.95
C VAL A 176 5.74 7.68 -6.65
N SER A 177 6.91 7.76 -6.03
CA SER A 177 8.09 8.34 -6.66
C SER A 177 8.48 7.58 -7.94
N ASP A 178 9.20 8.25 -8.84
CA ASP A 178 9.64 7.64 -10.10
C ASP A 178 10.72 6.57 -9.90
N ASP A 179 11.46 6.66 -8.80
CA ASP A 179 12.48 5.69 -8.38
C ASP A 179 11.94 4.60 -7.44
N SER A 180 10.64 4.60 -7.13
CA SER A 180 10.03 3.57 -6.28
C SER A 180 10.02 2.21 -6.97
N LEU A 181 10.54 1.20 -6.27
CA LEU A 181 10.51 -0.21 -6.68
C LEU A 181 9.32 -0.95 -6.04
N HIS A 182 8.48 -0.26 -5.28
CA HIS A 182 7.40 -0.85 -4.52
C HIS A 182 6.38 -1.46 -5.48
N ALA A 183 6.08 -2.75 -5.29
CA ALA A 183 5.22 -3.54 -6.17
C ALA A 183 3.81 -2.95 -6.40
N ILE A 184 3.33 -2.10 -5.48
CA ILE A 184 2.01 -1.48 -5.53
C ILE A 184 2.05 0.02 -5.91
N SER A 185 3.22 0.58 -6.26
CA SER A 185 3.36 1.99 -6.65
C SER A 185 2.35 2.41 -7.72
N ARG A 186 2.13 1.55 -8.73
CA ARG A 186 1.14 1.80 -9.81
C ARG A 186 -0.28 1.99 -9.29
N ARG A 187 -0.65 1.33 -8.19
CA ARG A 187 -1.96 1.49 -7.55
C ARG A 187 -2.05 2.85 -6.85
N TYR A 188 -1.04 3.23 -6.08
CA TYR A 188 -1.03 4.50 -5.35
C TYR A 188 -0.88 5.72 -6.27
N LYS A 189 -0.29 5.57 -7.46
CA LYS A 189 -0.28 6.59 -8.52
C LYS A 189 -1.67 6.94 -9.05
N LEU A 190 -2.67 6.09 -8.81
CA LEU A 190 -4.07 6.37 -9.14
C LEU A 190 -4.78 7.19 -8.06
N ALA A 191 -4.08 7.62 -7.02
CA ALA A 191 -4.63 8.36 -5.90
C ALA A 191 -3.84 9.63 -5.60
N THR A 192 -4.53 10.63 -5.06
CA THR A 192 -3.96 11.87 -4.53
C THR A 192 -4.48 12.10 -3.13
N ILE A 193 -3.69 12.77 -2.29
CA ILE A 193 -4.08 13.13 -0.93
C ILE A 193 -4.26 14.65 -0.86
N GLU A 194 -5.46 15.08 -0.46
CA GLU A 194 -5.77 16.47 -0.12
C GLU A 194 -5.70 16.62 1.40
N VAL A 195 -4.92 17.59 1.87
CA VAL A 195 -4.82 17.92 3.30
C VAL A 195 -5.85 19.00 3.62
N ILE A 196 -6.77 18.69 4.53
CA ILE A 196 -7.77 19.65 5.01
C ILE A 196 -7.20 20.41 6.21
N ASN A 197 -6.57 19.68 7.13
CA ASN A 197 -5.80 20.19 8.27
C ASN A 197 -4.85 19.09 8.76
N ASP A 198 -4.13 19.34 9.86
CA ASP A 198 -3.11 18.43 10.40
C ASP A 198 -3.64 17.04 10.77
N PHE A 199 -4.94 16.90 11.05
CA PHE A 199 -5.57 15.64 11.45
C PHE A 199 -6.76 15.25 10.58
N GLU A 200 -6.83 15.80 9.36
CA GLU A 200 -7.90 15.47 8.42
C GLU A 200 -7.40 15.50 6.99
N ILE A 201 -7.59 14.39 6.28
CA ILE A 201 -7.18 14.24 4.89
C ILE A 201 -8.32 13.65 4.06
N VAL A 202 -8.27 13.92 2.75
CA VAL A 202 -9.13 13.28 1.76
C VAL A 202 -8.27 12.53 0.77
N PHE A 203 -8.41 11.21 0.77
CA PHE A 203 -7.78 10.32 -0.19
C PHE A 203 -8.67 10.21 -1.43
N LYS A 204 -8.22 10.75 -2.56
CA LYS A 204 -9.01 10.84 -3.80
C LYS A 204 -8.46 9.91 -4.87
N LEU A 205 -9.28 8.98 -5.30
CA LEU A 205 -8.96 8.05 -6.38
C LEU A 205 -9.32 8.64 -7.74
N SER A 206 -8.55 8.30 -8.76
CA SER A 206 -8.84 8.66 -10.16
C SER A 206 -10.07 7.95 -10.73
N ARG A 207 -10.52 6.86 -10.10
CA ARG A 207 -11.71 6.09 -10.46
C ARG A 207 -12.22 5.30 -9.25
N ALA A 208 -13.49 4.90 -9.29
CA ALA A 208 -14.10 4.06 -8.26
C ALA A 208 -13.34 2.74 -8.12
N ASN A 209 -13.07 2.34 -6.88
CA ASN A 209 -12.40 1.09 -6.53
C ASN A 209 -12.94 0.61 -5.18
N ALA A 210 -13.75 -0.46 -5.20
CA ALA A 210 -14.37 -1.02 -4.00
C ALA A 210 -13.33 -1.58 -3.00
N GLU A 211 -12.13 -1.93 -3.47
CA GLU A 211 -11.07 -2.50 -2.63
C GLU A 211 -10.20 -1.42 -1.98
N ALA A 212 -10.44 -0.13 -2.21
CA ALA A 212 -9.53 0.93 -1.82
C ALA A 212 -9.22 0.96 -0.32
N LEU A 213 -10.24 0.82 0.54
CA LEU A 213 -10.06 0.80 1.99
C LEU A 213 -9.20 -0.38 2.43
N LYS A 214 -9.49 -1.57 1.91
CA LYS A 214 -8.69 -2.77 2.17
C LYS A 214 -7.25 -2.60 1.70
N GLN A 215 -7.04 -1.99 0.53
CA GLN A 215 -5.71 -1.77 -0.05
C GLN A 215 -4.86 -0.75 0.72
N ILE A 216 -5.49 0.17 1.47
CA ILE A 216 -4.84 1.16 2.34
C ILE A 216 -4.65 0.62 3.77
N SER A 217 -5.33 -0.47 4.11
CA SER A 217 -5.31 -1.06 5.45
C SER A 217 -4.10 -1.96 5.72
N GLU A 218 -3.84 -2.18 7.01
CA GLU A 218 -2.92 -3.17 7.57
C GLU A 218 -3.09 -4.57 6.98
N GLN A 219 -4.32 -4.95 6.58
CA GLN A 219 -4.59 -6.27 6.00
C GLN A 219 -3.80 -6.53 4.71
N VAL A 220 -3.70 -5.52 3.85
CA VAL A 220 -2.99 -5.65 2.56
C VAL A 220 -1.58 -5.13 2.68
N GLY A 221 -1.33 -4.13 3.53
CA GLY A 221 -0.02 -3.50 3.72
C GLY A 221 0.41 -2.59 2.57
N GLY A 222 1.58 -1.97 2.73
CA GLY A 222 2.21 -1.10 1.73
C GLY A 222 1.83 0.39 1.79
N LEU A 223 1.31 0.84 2.93
CA LEU A 223 1.24 2.25 3.32
C LEU A 223 1.66 2.38 4.78
N GLU A 224 2.85 1.86 5.07
CA GLU A 224 3.47 1.95 6.39
C GLU A 224 3.79 3.41 6.67
N ILE A 225 3.09 4.04 7.62
CA ILE A 225 3.26 5.47 7.87
C ILE A 225 4.65 5.74 8.48
N GLU A 226 5.41 6.60 7.80
CA GLU A 226 6.79 6.96 8.15
C GLU A 226 6.92 8.42 8.58
N SER A 227 7.83 8.68 9.52
CA SER A 227 8.16 10.03 9.99
C SER A 227 8.79 10.88 8.89
N SER A 228 8.06 11.91 8.45
CA SER A 228 8.57 12.91 7.51
C SER A 228 9.69 13.77 8.12
N ALA A 229 9.61 14.03 9.43
CA ALA A 229 10.64 14.74 10.19
C ALA A 229 11.94 13.92 10.28
N GLY A 230 11.81 12.61 10.54
CA GLY A 230 12.93 11.67 10.57
C GLY A 230 13.65 11.59 9.23
N PHE A 231 12.89 11.59 8.12
CA PHE A 231 13.45 11.68 6.78
C PHE A 231 14.14 13.03 6.52
N ALA A 232 13.56 14.15 6.93
CA ALA A 232 14.18 15.46 6.78
C ALA A 232 15.52 15.56 7.53
N ALA A 233 15.62 14.92 8.70
CA ALA A 233 16.82 14.91 9.53
C ALA A 233 17.92 13.97 9.00
N ASN A 234 17.54 12.75 8.57
CA ASN A 234 18.49 11.66 8.30
C ASN A 234 18.59 11.28 6.81
N GLY A 235 17.69 11.78 5.98
CA GLY A 235 17.56 11.39 4.58
C GLY A 235 16.93 10.01 4.41
N ARG A 236 17.10 9.46 3.22
CA ARG A 236 16.57 8.14 2.85
C ARG A 236 17.33 7.03 3.58
N PRO A 237 16.64 6.03 4.17
CA PRO A 237 17.27 4.84 4.71
C PRO A 237 18.15 4.14 3.68
N THR A 238 19.22 3.51 4.15
CA THR A 238 20.07 2.63 3.34
C THR A 238 19.84 1.18 3.75
N LEU A 239 20.31 0.23 2.92
CA LEU A 239 20.23 -1.20 3.24
C LEU A 239 20.92 -1.61 4.55
N THR A 240 21.87 -0.80 5.02
CA THR A 240 22.64 -1.03 6.25
C THR A 240 22.29 -0.06 7.38
N GLY A 241 21.50 0.98 7.09
CA GLY A 241 21.01 1.94 8.08
C GLY A 241 19.68 1.51 8.68
N SER A 242 19.23 2.18 9.75
CA SER A 242 17.91 1.94 10.32
C SER A 242 16.79 2.42 9.37
N PRO A 243 15.61 1.80 9.42
CA PRO A 243 14.43 2.33 8.73
C PRO A 243 14.05 3.71 9.29
N LEU A 244 13.17 4.44 8.59
CA LEU A 244 12.55 5.62 9.18
C LEU A 244 11.74 5.23 10.43
N ALA A 245 11.60 6.18 11.35
CA ALA A 245 10.78 5.98 12.52
C ALA A 245 9.33 5.72 12.11
N GLY A 246 8.72 4.70 12.72
CA GLY A 246 7.28 4.44 12.65
C GLY A 246 6.62 4.79 13.98
N THR A 247 5.33 4.46 14.08
CA THR A 247 4.54 4.67 15.30
C THR A 247 4.22 3.36 16.01
N GLY A 248 4.75 2.21 15.58
CA GLY A 248 4.41 0.90 16.14
C GLY A 248 4.79 0.73 17.61
N ALA A 249 4.20 -0.26 18.27
CA ALA A 249 4.53 -0.59 19.67
C ALA A 249 5.92 -1.23 19.83
N TYR A 250 6.52 -1.68 18.72
CA TYR A 250 7.91 -2.07 18.63
C TYR A 250 8.68 -1.07 17.78
N GLN A 251 9.94 -0.81 18.10
CA GLN A 251 10.85 -0.03 17.29
C GLN A 251 11.98 -0.92 16.75
N PHE A 252 12.49 -0.57 15.57
CA PHE A 252 13.63 -1.26 14.96
C PHE A 252 14.86 -1.11 15.85
N LYS A 253 15.51 -2.24 16.18
CA LYS A 253 16.75 -2.26 16.97
C LYS A 253 17.97 -2.56 16.10
N GLU A 254 17.93 -3.66 15.37
CA GLU A 254 19.07 -4.12 14.57
C GLU A 254 18.60 -5.00 13.40
N ARG A 255 19.39 -5.00 12.33
CA ARG A 255 19.34 -6.05 11.30
C ARG A 255 20.74 -6.56 11.03
N VAL A 256 20.89 -7.88 11.03
CA VAL A 256 22.04 -8.56 10.46
C VAL A 256 21.59 -9.23 9.17
N GLN A 257 22.06 -8.71 8.03
CA GLN A 257 21.63 -9.19 6.70
C GLN A 257 21.86 -10.69 6.55
N GLY A 258 20.88 -11.40 5.99
CA GLY A 258 20.89 -12.85 5.82
C GLY A 258 20.72 -13.64 7.13
N GLN A 259 20.57 -12.98 8.28
CA GLN A 259 20.44 -13.64 9.58
C GLN A 259 19.16 -13.27 10.32
N ASN A 260 18.96 -12.00 10.67
CA ASN A 260 17.81 -11.60 11.49
C ASN A 260 17.49 -10.11 11.44
N VAL A 261 16.31 -9.78 11.97
CA VAL A 261 15.88 -8.43 12.38
C VAL A 261 15.40 -8.49 13.81
N VAL A 262 15.86 -7.55 14.63
CA VAL A 262 15.50 -7.44 16.04
C VAL A 262 14.74 -6.13 16.25
N PHE A 263 13.70 -6.21 17.06
CA PHE A 263 12.91 -5.09 17.53
C PHE A 263 12.86 -5.09 19.05
N GLU A 264 12.67 -3.92 19.62
CA GLU A 264 12.41 -3.74 21.04
C GLU A 264 11.09 -3.00 21.25
N ALA A 265 10.37 -3.37 22.31
CA ALA A 265 9.17 -2.65 22.72
C ALA A 265 9.53 -1.20 23.05
N VAL A 266 8.65 -0.27 22.68
CA VAL A 266 8.86 1.14 23.00
C VAL A 266 8.92 1.35 24.52
N PRO A 267 9.79 2.25 25.04
CA PRO A 267 9.99 2.42 26.48
C PRO A 267 8.89 3.23 27.18
N TYR A 268 7.82 3.56 26.46
CA TYR A 268 6.69 4.36 26.92
C TYR A 268 5.38 3.59 26.73
N ASP A 269 4.31 4.07 27.36
CA ASP A 269 3.00 3.45 27.18
C ASP A 269 2.45 3.79 25.79
N HIS A 270 2.40 2.77 24.92
CA HIS A 270 2.00 2.94 23.54
C HIS A 270 0.48 3.06 23.42
N TRP A 271 0.01 4.00 22.60
CA TRP A 271 -1.40 4.39 22.53
C TRP A 271 -2.37 3.24 22.17
N ARG A 272 -1.90 2.22 21.44
CA ARG A 272 -2.73 1.09 20.96
C ARG A 272 -2.74 -0.08 21.95
N TYR A 273 -1.57 -0.45 22.45
CA TYR A 273 -1.36 -1.60 23.35
C TYR A 273 0.06 -1.59 23.90
N THR A 274 0.25 -2.14 25.09
CA THR A 274 1.58 -2.43 25.66
C THR A 274 2.03 -3.81 25.20
N PRO A 275 3.22 -3.97 24.59
CA PRO A 275 3.71 -5.29 24.21
C PRO A 275 3.96 -6.20 25.42
N ASP A 276 3.57 -7.47 25.30
CA ASP A 276 3.72 -8.46 26.39
C ASP A 276 5.18 -8.91 26.61
N PHE A 277 6.08 -8.66 25.66
CA PHE A 277 7.47 -9.06 25.72
C PHE A 277 8.42 -7.93 25.26
N PRO A 278 9.59 -7.77 25.90
CA PRO A 278 10.50 -6.67 25.58
C PRO A 278 11.12 -6.71 24.18
N GLU A 279 11.39 -7.89 23.62
CA GLU A 279 12.08 -8.02 22.34
C GLU A 279 11.41 -9.02 21.40
N LEU A 280 11.40 -8.68 20.11
CA LEU A 280 10.95 -9.52 19.03
C LEU A 280 12.11 -9.74 18.05
N GLU A 281 12.39 -10.99 17.68
CA GLU A 281 13.39 -11.33 16.67
C GLU A 281 12.73 -12.09 15.52
N TYR A 282 12.91 -11.60 14.31
CA TYR A 282 12.66 -12.36 13.09
C TYR A 282 13.98 -12.98 12.63
N ARG A 283 14.07 -14.30 12.71
CA ARG A 283 15.27 -15.07 12.32
C ARG A 283 15.05 -15.76 10.98
N TRP A 284 15.99 -15.59 10.06
CA TRP A 284 15.96 -16.19 8.73
C TRP A 284 16.48 -17.62 8.78
N MET A 285 15.60 -18.56 8.43
CA MET A 285 15.85 -19.98 8.46
C MET A 285 15.20 -20.60 7.22
N GLY A 286 15.99 -20.78 6.15
CA GLY A 286 15.47 -21.20 4.85
C GLY A 286 14.75 -22.55 4.88
N GLU A 287 15.36 -23.55 5.51
CA GLU A 287 14.87 -24.93 5.50
C GLU A 287 13.81 -25.18 6.57
N ALA A 288 12.69 -25.79 6.16
CA ALA A 288 11.58 -26.11 7.07
C ALA A 288 11.98 -27.11 8.17
N SER A 289 12.81 -28.10 7.85
CA SER A 289 13.32 -29.08 8.83
C SER A 289 14.16 -28.42 9.92
N THR A 290 14.98 -27.43 9.57
CA THR A 290 15.76 -26.65 10.54
C THR A 290 14.85 -25.82 11.45
N ARG A 291 13.80 -25.21 10.90
CA ARG A 291 12.81 -24.47 11.71
C ARG A 291 12.04 -25.39 12.66
N LEU A 292 11.63 -26.56 12.21
CA LEU A 292 10.96 -27.56 13.06
C LEU A 292 11.87 -28.02 14.20
N ALA A 293 13.13 -28.35 13.89
CA ALA A 293 14.09 -28.77 14.91
C ALA A 293 14.29 -27.67 15.96
N ALA A 294 14.47 -26.41 15.53
CA ALA A 294 14.63 -25.27 16.43
C ALA A 294 13.37 -25.00 17.29
N LEU A 295 12.17 -25.22 16.74
CA LEU A 295 10.93 -25.10 17.50
C LEU A 295 10.84 -26.19 18.59
N LEU A 296 11.21 -27.43 18.25
CA LEU A 296 11.19 -28.56 19.19
C LEU A 296 12.24 -28.44 20.30
N THR A 297 13.28 -27.65 20.10
CA THR A 297 14.33 -27.37 21.10
C THR A 297 14.15 -26.03 21.82
N ASP A 298 12.99 -25.37 21.64
CA ASP A 298 12.69 -24.04 22.18
C ASP A 298 13.72 -22.94 21.80
N GLU A 299 14.45 -23.12 20.69
CA GLU A 299 15.38 -22.10 20.16
C GLU A 299 14.61 -20.97 19.47
N ILE A 300 13.45 -21.31 18.88
CA ILE A 300 12.46 -20.39 18.34
C ILE A 300 11.09 -20.69 18.97
N HIS A 301 10.22 -19.70 18.97
CA HIS A 301 8.92 -19.76 19.64
C HIS A 301 7.75 -19.89 18.65
N LEU A 302 7.94 -19.40 17.42
CA LEU A 302 6.92 -19.44 16.38
C LEU A 302 7.59 -19.64 15.01
N THR A 303 6.97 -20.39 14.12
CA THR A 303 7.42 -20.53 12.73
C THR A 303 6.29 -20.98 11.81
N GLN A 304 6.44 -20.74 10.51
CA GLN A 304 5.63 -21.37 9.48
C GLN A 304 6.28 -22.67 9.01
N LEU A 305 5.51 -23.76 9.05
CA LEU A 305 5.89 -25.07 8.53
C LEU A 305 4.94 -25.48 7.39
N PRO A 306 5.46 -26.14 6.34
CA PRO A 306 4.64 -26.89 5.39
C PRO A 306 3.80 -27.96 6.10
N GLU A 307 2.61 -28.26 5.57
CA GLU A 307 1.68 -29.23 6.16
C GLU A 307 2.31 -30.63 6.29
N ASP A 308 3.12 -31.03 5.31
CA ASP A 308 3.85 -32.31 5.29
C ASP A 308 5.01 -32.39 6.30
N SER A 309 5.40 -31.26 6.92
CA SER A 309 6.43 -31.22 7.95
C SER A 309 5.88 -31.42 9.37
N ILE A 310 4.56 -31.46 9.55
CA ILE A 310 3.93 -31.68 10.85
C ILE A 310 3.63 -33.19 10.97
N PRO A 311 4.17 -33.89 12.00
CA PRO A 311 3.97 -35.33 12.20
C PRO A 311 2.53 -35.72 12.53
#